data_AF-A0A845QH45-F1
#
_entry.id   AF-A0A845QH45-F1
#
_cell.length_a   1.000
_cell.length_b   1.000
_cell.length_c   1.000
_cell.angle_alpha   90.00
_cell.angle_beta   90.00
_cell.angle_gamma   90.00
#
_symmetry.space_group_name_H-M   'P 1'
#
loop_
_entity.id
_entity.type
_entity.pdbx_description
1 polymer ?
#
loop_
_entity_poly.entity_id
_entity_poly.type
_entity_poly.pdbx_seq_one_letter_code
_entity_poly.pdbx_strand_id
1 'polypeptide(L)'
;MACFSALGYIVLYHKIPRYLYFSLIALYAVLLFITLFGRSALHAEYIWNPADSFAALGEPEMKLQSLLNFLCFVPMGYFFRKIKFPLMICSAIFLSFALELLQALTARGFFDTFDIILYVAGITAGYGVTKPLKLELLVESKMKS
;
A
#
# COMPACT_ATOMS: atom_id res chain seq x y z
N MET A 1 25.98 -10.01 -7.53
CA MET A 1 26.92 -8.88 -7.68
C MET A 1 26.25 -7.62 -8.26
N ALA A 2 25.40 -7.69 -9.29
CA ALA A 2 24.72 -6.51 -9.88
C ALA A 2 23.64 -5.82 -9.00
N CYS A 3 22.96 -6.55 -8.09
CA CYS A 3 21.95 -5.92 -7.21
C CYS A 3 22.55 -4.97 -6.17
N PHE A 4 23.75 -5.26 -5.65
CA PHE A 4 24.38 -4.45 -4.61
C PHE A 4 24.93 -3.13 -5.17
N SER A 5 25.42 -3.11 -6.41
CA SER A 5 25.87 -1.88 -7.07
C SER A 5 24.71 -0.95 -7.43
N ALA A 6 23.55 -1.49 -7.84
CA ALA A 6 22.34 -0.71 -8.06
C ALA A 6 21.78 -0.12 -6.77
N LEU A 7 21.75 -0.89 -5.68
CA LEU A 7 21.37 -0.41 -4.34
C LEU A 7 22.30 0.70 -3.84
N GLY A 8 23.61 0.53 -3.98
CA GLY A 8 24.60 1.55 -3.63
C GLY A 8 24.41 2.84 -4.43
N TYR A 9 24.10 2.75 -5.72
CA TYR A 9 23.85 3.91 -6.58
C TYR A 9 22.56 4.66 -6.19
N ILE A 10 21.50 3.95 -5.81
CA ILE A 10 20.22 4.55 -5.37
C ILE A 10 20.40 5.30 -4.03
N VAL A 11 21.17 4.71 -3.10
CA VAL A 11 21.45 5.30 -1.79
C VAL A 11 22.39 6.50 -1.89
N LEU A 12 23.39 6.47 -2.78
CA LEU A 12 24.38 7.54 -2.92
C LEU A 12 23.91 8.72 -3.77
N TYR A 13 23.13 8.48 -4.83
CA TYR A 13 22.77 9.53 -5.80
C TYR A 13 21.33 10.02 -5.69
N HIS A 14 20.49 9.43 -4.83
CA HIS A 14 19.06 9.73 -4.71
C HIS A 14 18.29 9.69 -6.06
N LYS A 15 18.88 9.12 -7.10
CA LYS A 15 18.37 9.11 -8.48
C LYS A 15 17.99 7.69 -8.87
N ILE A 16 16.69 7.48 -9.02
CA ILE A 16 16.13 6.20 -9.47
C ILE A 16 16.01 6.22 -10.99
N PRO A 17 16.66 5.30 -11.74
CA PRO A 17 16.51 5.23 -13.18
C PRO A 17 15.07 4.88 -13.57
N ARG A 18 14.58 5.41 -14.69
CA ARG A 18 13.18 5.27 -15.14
C ARG A 18 12.72 3.81 -15.17
N TYR A 19 13.55 2.91 -15.71
CA TYR A 19 13.27 1.48 -15.77
C TYR A 19 13.06 0.87 -14.38
N LEU A 20 13.88 1.26 -13.40
CA LEU A 20 13.77 0.75 -12.03
C LEU A 20 12.48 1.25 -11.38
N TYR A 21 12.12 2.52 -11.57
CA TYR A 21 10.87 3.07 -11.05
C TYR A 21 9.63 2.32 -11.59
N PHE A 22 9.55 2.13 -12.91
CA PHE A 22 8.45 1.35 -13.51
C PHE A 22 8.46 -0.11 -13.06
N SER A 23 9.63 -0.73 -12.92
CA SER A 23 9.72 -2.10 -12.39
C SER A 23 9.25 -2.21 -10.95
N LEU A 24 9.53 -1.21 -10.10
CA LEU A 24 9.07 -1.16 -8.71
C LEU A 24 7.55 -0.99 -8.64
N ILE A 25 6.98 -0.14 -9.50
CA ILE A 25 5.52 0.00 -9.61
C ILE A 25 4.88 -1.31 -10.10
N ALA A 26 5.46 -1.94 -11.13
CA ALA A 26 4.93 -3.20 -11.66
C ALA A 26 4.98 -4.30 -10.59
N LEU A 27 6.11 -4.42 -9.88
CA LEU A 27 6.24 -5.36 -8.76
C LEU A 27 5.22 -5.06 -7.65
N TYR A 28 5.03 -3.79 -7.31
CA TYR A 28 4.04 -3.36 -6.32
C TYR A 28 2.61 -3.71 -6.75
N ALA A 29 2.26 -3.50 -8.02
CA ALA A 29 0.95 -3.87 -8.56
C ALA A 29 0.73 -5.39 -8.53
N VAL A 30 1.76 -6.18 -8.83
CA VAL A 30 1.71 -7.65 -8.72
C VAL A 30 1.54 -8.08 -7.26
N LEU A 31 2.28 -7.46 -6.32
CA LEU A 31 2.13 -7.73 -4.90
C LEU A 31 0.71 -7.41 -4.42
N LEU A 32 0.17 -6.24 -4.77
CA LEU A 32 -1.22 -5.89 -4.46
C LEU A 32 -2.20 -6.91 -5.04
N PHE A 33 -2.01 -7.33 -6.29
CA PHE A 33 -2.86 -8.33 -6.94
C PHE A 33 -2.81 -9.67 -6.21
N ILE A 34 -1.62 -10.14 -5.81
CA ILE A 34 -1.47 -11.37 -5.03
C ILE A 34 -2.09 -11.22 -3.64
N THR A 35 -1.91 -10.10 -2.95
CA THR A 35 -2.53 -9.87 -1.63
C THR A 35 -4.07 -9.82 -1.73
N LEU A 36 -4.61 -9.21 -2.79
CA LEU A 36 -6.05 -9.09 -3.03
C LEU A 36 -6.69 -10.41 -3.47
N PHE A 37 -6.06 -11.15 -4.38
CA PHE A 37 -6.67 -12.31 -5.06
C PHE A 37 -6.04 -13.66 -4.72
N GLY A 38 -4.86 -13.67 -4.10
CA GLY A 38 -4.12 -14.88 -3.73
C GLY A 38 -4.63 -15.54 -2.44
N ARG A 39 -5.48 -14.85 -1.67
CA ARG A 39 -6.15 -15.44 -0.51
C ARG A 39 -7.28 -16.34 -0.99
N SER A 40 -7.21 -17.64 -0.65
CA SER A 40 -8.28 -18.60 -0.90
C SER A 40 -9.20 -18.64 0.32
N ALA A 41 -10.10 -17.66 0.44
CA ALA A 41 -11.27 -17.83 1.29
C ALA A 41 -12.35 -18.53 0.45
N LEU A 42 -12.87 -19.67 0.90
CA LEU A 42 -13.97 -20.37 0.23
C LEU A 42 -15.35 -19.79 0.64
N HIS A 43 -15.36 -18.89 1.63
CA HIS A 43 -16.54 -18.20 2.15
C HIS A 43 -16.25 -16.73 2.42
N ALA A 44 -17.21 -15.86 2.07
CA ALA A 44 -17.18 -14.46 2.43
C ALA A 44 -17.76 -14.29 3.84
N GLU A 45 -16.92 -13.90 4.79
CA GLU A 45 -17.31 -13.59 6.16
C GLU A 45 -17.23 -12.08 6.39
N TYR A 46 -18.24 -11.51 7.05
CA TYR A 46 -18.33 -10.06 7.26
C TYR A 46 -18.04 -9.73 8.73
N ILE A 47 -16.90 -9.09 8.99
CA ILE A 47 -16.51 -8.64 10.33
C ILE A 47 -16.79 -7.14 10.42
N TRP A 48 -18.00 -6.82 10.89
CA TRP A 48 -18.45 -5.43 10.99
C TRP A 48 -17.80 -4.68 12.15
N ASN A 49 -17.52 -5.38 13.25
CA ASN A 49 -17.02 -4.77 14.48
C ASN A 49 -15.49 -4.83 14.53
N PRO A 50 -14.78 -3.70 14.38
CA PRO A 50 -13.32 -3.68 14.37
C PRO A 50 -12.71 -4.05 15.72
N ALA A 51 -13.49 -4.01 16.82
CA ALA A 51 -13.03 -4.43 18.13
C ALA A 51 -12.78 -5.95 18.20
N ASP A 52 -13.50 -6.75 17.42
CA ASP A 52 -13.35 -8.20 17.39
C ASP A 52 -12.03 -8.59 16.72
N SER A 53 -11.71 -7.97 15.58
CA SER A 53 -10.40 -8.11 14.92
C SER A 53 -9.26 -7.53 15.77
N PHE A 54 -9.51 -6.44 16.50
CA PHE A 54 -8.51 -5.86 17.41
C PHE A 54 -8.20 -6.78 18.59
N ALA A 55 -9.21 -7.44 19.18
CA ALA A 55 -9.00 -8.43 20.24
C ALA A 55 -8.24 -9.67 19.73
N ALA A 56 -8.46 -10.05 18.47
CA ALA A 56 -7.76 -11.15 17.80
C ALA A 56 -6.29 -10.85 17.45
N LEU A 57 -5.82 -9.60 17.58
CA LEU A 57 -4.39 -9.24 17.40
C LEU A 57 -3.45 -9.90 18.42
N GLY A 58 -3.99 -10.53 19.47
CA GLY A 58 -3.21 -11.37 20.38
C GLY A 58 -2.59 -12.57 19.67
N GLU A 59 -3.22 -13.06 18.60
CA GLU A 59 -2.73 -14.17 17.80
C GLU A 59 -1.59 -13.73 16.87
N PRO A 60 -0.44 -14.43 16.87
CA PRO A 60 0.72 -14.02 16.09
C PRO A 60 0.46 -14.02 14.57
N GLU A 61 -0.41 -14.91 14.09
CA GLU A 61 -0.78 -14.98 12.68
C GLU A 61 -1.61 -13.77 12.24
N MET A 62 -2.66 -13.42 13.00
CA MET A 62 -3.49 -12.25 12.73
C MET A 62 -2.67 -10.96 12.82
N LYS A 63 -1.80 -10.85 13.82
CA LYS A 63 -0.90 -9.70 13.97
C LYS A 63 0.05 -9.52 12.79
N LEU A 64 0.66 -10.61 12.31
CA LEU A 64 1.53 -10.56 11.15
C LEU A 64 0.74 -10.15 9.90
N GLN A 65 -0.47 -10.68 9.72
CA GLN A 65 -1.33 -10.35 8.59
C GLN A 65 -1.73 -8.87 8.60
N SER A 66 -2.22 -8.34 9.73
CA SER A 66 -2.56 -6.93 9.89
C SER A 66 -1.37 -6.00 9.67
N LEU A 67 -0.17 -6.41 10.13
CA LEU A 67 1.06 -5.66 9.88
C LEU A 67 1.42 -5.64 8.39
N LEU A 68 1.33 -6.77 7.71
CA LEU A 68 1.60 -6.87 6.27
C LEU A 68 0.58 -6.06 5.45
N ASN A 69 -0.70 -6.12 5.82
CA ASN A 69 -1.75 -5.30 5.24
C ASN A 69 -1.42 -3.80 5.36
N PHE A 70 -1.12 -3.32 6.58
CA PHE A 70 -0.69 -1.95 6.81
C PHE A 70 0.53 -1.56 5.94
N LEU A 71 1.60 -2.35 5.96
CA LEU A 71 2.83 -2.08 5.23
C LEU A 71 2.62 -2.07 3.71
N CYS A 72 1.71 -2.90 3.19
CA CYS A 72 1.39 -2.96 1.77
C CYS A 72 0.77 -1.65 1.27
N PHE A 73 0.06 -0.92 2.12
CA PHE A 73 -0.56 0.37 1.74
C PHE A 73 0.33 1.59 2.00
N VAL A 74 1.46 1.44 2.67
CA VAL A 74 2.44 2.53 2.86
C VAL A 74 2.98 3.08 1.54
N PRO A 75 3.44 2.26 0.57
CA PRO A 75 3.86 2.76 -0.74
C PRO A 75 2.74 3.48 -1.49
N MET A 76 1.47 3.13 -1.26
CA MET A 76 0.32 3.76 -1.91
C MET A 76 0.21 5.27 -1.57
N GLY A 77 0.63 5.66 -0.36
CA GLY A 77 0.69 7.06 0.07
C GLY A 77 1.56 7.95 -0.82
N TYR A 78 2.56 7.37 -1.50
CA TYR A 78 3.39 8.07 -2.48
C TYR A 78 2.58 8.66 -3.65
N PHE A 79 1.58 7.92 -4.15
CA PHE A 79 0.76 8.36 -5.28
C PHE A 79 -0.11 9.57 -4.91
N PHE A 80 -0.45 9.71 -3.63
CA PHE A 80 -1.23 10.83 -3.13
C PHE A 80 -0.38 12.04 -2.71
N ARG A 81 0.95 12.00 -2.80
CA ARG A 81 1.83 13.10 -2.32
C ARG A 81 1.54 14.48 -2.94
N LYS A 82 1.00 14.52 -4.16
CA LYS A 82 0.71 15.77 -4.89
C LYS A 82 -0.66 16.38 -4.53
N ILE A 83 -1.52 15.67 -3.79
CA ILE A 83 -2.85 16.17 -3.41
C ILE A 83 -2.90 16.69 -1.96
N LYS A 84 -3.91 17.53 -1.67
CA LYS A 84 -4.13 18.08 -0.33
C LYS A 84 -4.53 16.98 0.66
N PHE A 85 -4.13 17.13 1.91
CA PHE A 85 -4.37 16.14 2.96
C PHE A 85 -5.85 15.73 3.12
N PRO A 86 -6.85 16.64 3.12
CA PRO A 86 -8.26 16.23 3.21
C PRO A 86 -8.71 15.37 2.03
N LEU A 87 -8.27 15.71 0.81
CA LEU A 87 -8.59 14.94 -0.39
C LEU A 87 -7.90 13.57 -0.37
N MET A 88 -6.70 13.49 0.19
CA MET A 88 -5.99 12.22 0.41
C MET A 88 -6.77 11.32 1.37
N ILE A 89 -7.24 11.83 2.50
CA ILE A 89 -8.05 11.05 3.45
C ILE A 89 -9.35 10.57 2.80
N CYS A 90 -10.08 11.44 2.09
CA CYS A 90 -11.28 11.01 1.35
C CYS A 90 -10.97 9.91 0.32
N SER A 91 -9.87 10.05 -0.43
CA SER A 91 -9.45 9.05 -1.42
C SER A 91 -9.02 7.75 -0.76
N ALA A 92 -8.32 7.81 0.38
CA ALA A 92 -7.88 6.65 1.14
C ALA A 92 -9.07 5.87 1.70
N ILE A 93 -10.06 6.55 2.28
CA ILE A 93 -11.29 5.93 2.78
C ILE A 93 -12.05 5.26 1.63
N PHE A 94 -12.26 5.99 0.52
CA PHE A 94 -12.96 5.45 -0.65
C PHE A 94 -12.24 4.23 -1.23
N LEU A 95 -10.92 4.30 -1.40
CA LEU A 95 -10.12 3.19 -1.92
C LEU A 95 -10.17 1.98 -0.99
N SER A 96 -10.00 2.20 0.32
CA SER A 96 -10.01 1.13 1.31
C SER A 96 -11.36 0.40 1.33
N PHE A 97 -12.46 1.17 1.30
CA PHE A 97 -13.81 0.60 1.20
C PHE A 97 -14.04 -0.15 -0.11
N ALA A 98 -13.58 0.41 -1.25
CA ALA A 98 -13.72 -0.23 -2.55
C ALA A 98 -12.95 -1.56 -2.64
N LEU A 99 -11.79 -1.65 -1.98
CA LEU A 99 -10.97 -2.87 -1.95
C LEU A 99 -11.61 -3.96 -1.12
N GLU A 100 -12.06 -3.65 0.10
CA GLU A 100 -12.80 -4.60 0.95
C GLU A 100 -14.10 -5.05 0.28
N LEU A 101 -14.83 -4.12 -0.35
CA LEU A 101 -16.04 -4.45 -1.11
C LEU A 101 -15.72 -5.39 -2.28
N LEU A 102 -14.62 -5.16 -3.00
CA LEU A 102 -14.19 -6.03 -4.09
C LEU A 102 -13.80 -7.42 -3.59
N GLN A 103 -13.12 -7.52 -2.44
CA GLN A 103 -12.76 -8.79 -1.81
C GLN A 103 -13.98 -9.58 -1.34
N ALA A 104 -14.97 -8.89 -0.78
CA ALA A 104 -16.25 -9.46 -0.39
C ALA A 104 -17.06 -9.96 -1.62
N LEU A 105 -17.15 -9.15 -2.68
CA LEU A 105 -17.86 -9.51 -3.92
C LEU A 105 -17.19 -10.67 -4.67
N THR A 106 -15.86 -10.76 -4.62
CA THR A 106 -15.12 -11.85 -5.25
C THR A 106 -15.08 -13.12 -4.41
N ALA A 107 -15.74 -13.11 -3.23
CA ALA A 107 -15.75 -14.18 -2.24
C ALA A 107 -14.35 -14.65 -1.86
N ARG A 108 -13.32 -13.80 -2.00
CA ARG A 108 -11.91 -14.15 -1.78
C ARG A 108 -11.37 -13.69 -0.44
N GLY A 109 -12.19 -13.02 0.38
CA GLY A 109 -11.76 -12.51 1.66
C GLY A 109 -12.90 -12.13 2.59
N PHE A 110 -12.49 -11.67 3.77
CA PHE A 110 -13.35 -11.08 4.77
C PHE A 110 -13.64 -9.64 4.38
N PHE A 111 -14.84 -9.14 4.65
CA PHE A 111 -15.06 -7.70 4.72
C PHE A 111 -14.75 -7.27 6.15
N ASP A 112 -13.56 -6.74 6.40
CA ASP A 112 -13.12 -6.37 7.74
C ASP A 112 -12.97 -4.84 7.87
N THR A 113 -13.82 -4.25 8.72
CA THR A 113 -13.75 -2.82 9.03
C THR A 113 -12.39 -2.42 9.64
N PHE A 114 -11.71 -3.34 10.33
CA PHE A 114 -10.37 -3.10 10.87
C PHE A 114 -9.31 -2.98 9.76
N ASP A 115 -9.42 -3.76 8.69
CA ASP A 115 -8.52 -3.66 7.54
C ASP A 115 -8.68 -2.30 6.82
N ILE A 116 -9.91 -1.76 6.74
CA ILE A 116 -10.15 -0.39 6.25
C ILE A 116 -9.34 0.64 7.05
N ILE A 117 -9.33 0.51 8.39
CA ILE A 117 -8.57 1.41 9.26
C ILE A 117 -7.07 1.27 9.00
N LEU A 118 -6.57 0.03 8.87
CA LEU A 118 -5.17 -0.24 8.58
C LEU A 118 -4.74 0.31 7.22
N TYR A 119 -5.56 0.17 6.18
CA TYR A 119 -5.27 0.68 4.85
C TYR A 119 -5.19 2.21 4.85
N VAL A 120 -6.17 2.89 5.47
CA VAL A 120 -6.15 4.35 5.62
C VAL A 120 -4.93 4.81 6.42
N ALA A 121 -4.59 4.11 7.51
CA ALA A 121 -3.40 4.39 8.31
C ALA A 121 -2.11 4.20 7.50
N GLY A 122 -2.01 3.12 6.71
CA GLY A 122 -0.88 2.84 5.83
C GLY A 122 -0.70 3.94 4.78
N ILE A 123 -1.77 4.29 4.05
CA ILE A 123 -1.76 5.39 3.06
C ILE A 123 -1.34 6.71 3.70
N THR A 124 -1.87 7.01 4.88
CA THR A 124 -1.57 8.25 5.61
C THR A 124 -0.12 8.30 6.07
N ALA A 125 0.41 7.21 6.62
CA ALA A 125 1.82 7.08 7.00
C ALA A 125 2.73 7.25 5.77
N GLY A 126 2.40 6.58 4.67
CA GLY A 126 3.08 6.73 3.39
C GLY A 126 3.07 8.17 2.88
N TYR A 127 1.92 8.84 2.92
CA TYR A 127 1.78 10.24 2.55
C TYR A 127 2.66 11.14 3.42
N GLY A 128 2.68 10.92 4.73
CA GLY A 128 3.50 11.68 5.69
C GLY A 128 5.00 11.53 5.44
N VAL A 129 5.46 10.32 5.13
CA VAL A 129 6.88 10.05 4.80
C VAL A 129 7.25 10.58 3.42
N THR A 130 6.37 10.49 2.44
CA THR A 130 6.68 10.81 1.03
C THR A 130 6.44 12.27 0.64
N LYS A 131 5.62 13.00 1.38
CA LYS A 131 5.39 14.44 1.17
C LYS A 131 6.65 15.31 1.38
N PRO A 132 7.45 15.13 2.45
CA PRO A 132 8.71 15.85 2.61
C PRO A 132 9.83 15.28 1.72
N LEU A 133 9.66 14.06 1.21
CA LEU A 133 10.65 13.42 0.34
C LEU A 133 10.69 14.13 -1.01
N LYS A 134 11.68 15.01 -1.18
CA LYS A 134 12.13 15.53 -2.48
C LYS A 134 12.83 14.40 -3.25
N LEU A 135 12.08 13.35 -3.56
CA LEU A 135 12.52 12.37 -4.54
C LEU A 135 12.46 13.10 -5.88
N GLU A 136 13.59 13.67 -6.30
CA GLU A 136 13.83 14.09 -7.67
C GLU A 136 13.72 12.84 -8.54
N LEU A 137 12.49 12.47 -8.86
CA LEU A 137 12.26 11.57 -9.95
C LEU A 137 12.90 12.24 -11.16
N LEU A 138 13.95 11.64 -11.69
CA LEU A 138 14.52 11.95 -13.01
C LEU A 138 13.47 11.90 -14.15
N VAL A 139 12.22 11.54 -13.83
CA VAL A 139 11.05 11.67 -14.70
C VAL A 139 10.75 13.14 -15.05
N GLU A 140 10.89 14.10 -14.13
CA GLU A 140 10.54 15.51 -14.41
C GLU A 140 11.69 16.30 -15.06
N SER A 141 12.94 15.84 -15.01
CA SER A 141 14.07 16.60 -15.58
C SER A 141 14.19 16.49 -17.11
N LYS A 142 13.47 15.57 -17.77
CA LYS A 142 13.51 15.40 -19.24
C LYS A 142 12.22 15.76 -19.98
N MET A 143 11.16 16.21 -19.29
CA MET A 143 9.98 16.79 -19.95
C MET A 143 10.06 18.31 -20.09
N LYS A 144 11.20 18.92 -19.73
CA LYS A 144 11.46 20.36 -19.82
C LYS A 144 12.61 20.74 -20.75
N SER A 145 13.04 19.81 -21.63
CA SER A 145 14.01 20.07 -22.68
C SER A 145 13.40 19.89 -24.05
#